data_AF-A0A8J3FEX1-F1
#
_entry.id   AF-A0A8J3FEX1-F1
#
_cell.length_a   1.000
_cell.length_b   1.000
_cell.length_c   1.000
_cell.angle_alpha   90.00
_cell.angle_beta   90.00
_cell.angle_gamma   90.00
#
_symmetry.space_group_name_H-M   'P 1'
#
loop_
_entity.id
_entity.type
_entity.pdbx_description
1 polymer ?
#
loop_
_entity_poly.entity_id
_entity_poly.type
_entity_poly.pdbx_seq_one_letter_code
_entity_poly.pdbx_strand_id
1 'polypeptide(L)'
;MVFKDILQERLLESFTFNMVGMSGILATLGAILGIFSGLFWINLTKTKDLLKKQKHLLKRDVQKLIELGEHDWVEFKSSMRYDYFKKTPNRELEVVIAKTIVGFMNAKGGKLIVGVDDEGKILGLENDFKTLKHKNKDGFEREVFRIISTYIDREASFGSHVSFYELDGKDICLID
;
A
#
# COMPACT_ATOMS: atom_id res chain seq x y z
N MET A 1 36.01 10.98 -39.91
CA MET A 1 35.20 11.21 -41.11
C MET A 1 34.87 9.86 -41.75
N VAL A 2 35.88 9.17 -42.29
CA VAL A 2 35.82 7.83 -42.91
C VAL A 2 34.95 6.77 -42.21
N PHE A 3 35.02 6.60 -40.88
CA PHE A 3 34.22 5.59 -40.17
C PHE A 3 32.71 5.89 -40.15
N LYS A 4 32.32 7.17 -40.03
CA LYS A 4 30.90 7.57 -40.07
C LYS A 4 30.33 7.40 -41.47
N ASP A 5 31.12 7.74 -42.47
CA ASP A 5 30.73 7.64 -43.87
C ASP A 5 30.55 6.17 -44.27
N ILE A 6 31.51 5.30 -43.92
CA ILE A 6 31.40 3.84 -44.14
C ILE A 6 30.23 3.24 -43.36
N LEU A 7 30.00 3.66 -42.12
CA LEU A 7 28.87 3.16 -41.33
C LEU A 7 27.55 3.59 -41.95
N GLN A 8 27.40 4.85 -42.37
CA GLN A 8 26.19 5.31 -43.04
C GLN A 8 25.97 4.61 -44.38
N GLU A 9 27.02 4.44 -45.17
CA GLU A 9 26.96 3.82 -46.49
C GLU A 9 26.58 2.32 -46.38
N ARG A 10 27.25 1.57 -45.51
CA ARG A 10 26.94 0.15 -45.23
C ARG A 10 25.55 -0.05 -44.62
N LEU A 11 25.16 0.85 -43.71
CA LEU A 11 23.87 0.77 -43.03
C LEU A 11 22.74 1.09 -44.01
N LEU A 12 22.87 2.14 -44.83
CA LEU A 12 21.91 2.45 -45.89
C LEU A 12 21.88 1.37 -46.98
N GLU A 13 23.01 0.80 -47.38
CA GLU A 13 23.08 -0.31 -48.34
C GLU A 13 22.37 -1.57 -47.84
N SER A 14 22.41 -1.86 -46.53
CA SER A 14 21.64 -2.96 -45.95
C SER A 14 20.10 -2.76 -46.04
N PHE A 15 19.65 -1.54 -46.36
CA PHE A 15 18.24 -1.19 -46.55
C PHE A 15 17.83 -0.96 -48.01
N THR A 16 18.75 -1.04 -49.00
CA THR A 16 18.44 -0.65 -50.39
C THR A 16 18.10 -1.84 -51.31
N PHE A 17 16.87 -1.79 -51.82
CA PHE A 17 16.33 -2.41 -53.03
C PHE A 17 16.01 -3.92 -53.07
N ASN A 18 16.90 -4.86 -52.74
CA ASN A 18 16.54 -6.30 -52.80
C ASN A 18 15.78 -6.82 -51.56
N MET A 19 15.71 -6.02 -50.49
CA MET A 19 15.00 -6.35 -49.24
C MET A 19 13.80 -5.44 -48.95
N VAL A 20 13.40 -4.58 -49.91
CA VAL A 20 12.28 -3.61 -49.75
C VAL A 20 11.00 -4.30 -49.26
N GLY A 21 10.73 -5.53 -49.71
CA GLY A 21 9.62 -6.33 -49.21
C GLY A 21 9.73 -6.69 -47.72
N MET A 22 10.90 -7.13 -47.26
CA MET A 22 11.12 -7.54 -45.87
C MET A 22 11.23 -6.34 -44.91
N SER A 23 11.85 -5.24 -45.35
CA SER A 23 11.90 -3.99 -44.58
C SER A 23 10.52 -3.36 -44.41
N GLY A 24 9.65 -3.43 -45.42
CA GLY A 24 8.25 -3.02 -45.31
C GLY A 24 7.46 -3.85 -44.29
N ILE A 25 7.68 -5.16 -44.25
CA ILE A 25 7.07 -6.06 -43.25
C ILE A 25 7.53 -5.70 -41.84
N LEU A 26 8.83 -5.46 -41.62
CA LEU A 26 9.35 -5.05 -40.31
C LEU A 26 8.78 -3.68 -39.87
N ALA A 27 8.68 -2.72 -40.78
CA ALA A 27 8.12 -1.40 -40.47
C ALA A 27 6.63 -1.49 -40.09
N THR A 28 5.84 -2.30 -40.81
CA THR A 28 4.41 -2.49 -40.50
C THR A 28 4.20 -3.22 -39.18
N LEU A 29 4.97 -4.28 -38.91
CA LEU A 29 4.96 -4.98 -37.62
C LEU A 29 5.35 -4.06 -36.47
N GLY A 30 6.40 -3.25 -36.65
CA GLY A 30 6.83 -2.25 -35.67
C GLY A 30 5.77 -1.18 -35.41
N ALA A 31 5.08 -0.70 -36.44
CA ALA A 31 3.98 0.26 -36.30
C ALA A 31 2.80 -0.36 -35.54
N ILE A 32 2.41 -1.60 -35.85
CA ILE A 32 1.33 -2.32 -35.16
C ILE A 32 1.71 -2.53 -33.68
N LEU A 33 2.92 -3.02 -33.41
CA LEU A 33 3.42 -3.23 -32.05
C LEU A 33 3.54 -1.90 -31.28
N GLY A 34 3.97 -0.82 -31.93
CA GLY A 34 4.08 0.50 -31.33
C GLY A 34 2.71 1.09 -30.96
N ILE A 35 1.72 0.98 -31.86
CA ILE A 35 0.34 1.40 -31.58
C ILE A 35 -0.25 0.55 -30.45
N PHE A 36 -0.09 -0.78 -30.50
CA PHE A 36 -0.58 -1.68 -29.47
C PHE A 36 0.06 -1.39 -28.10
N SER A 37 1.39 -1.24 -28.07
CA SER A 37 2.14 -0.87 -26.86
C SER A 37 1.72 0.50 -26.33
N GLY A 38 1.54 1.50 -27.20
CA GLY A 38 1.08 2.83 -26.82
C GLY A 38 -0.32 2.82 -26.22
N LEU A 39 -1.28 2.13 -26.85
CA LEU A 39 -2.64 1.96 -26.33
C LEU A 39 -2.64 1.23 -24.98
N PHE A 40 -1.85 0.17 -24.86
CA PHE A 40 -1.67 -0.57 -23.62
C PHE A 40 -1.07 0.31 -22.51
N TRP A 41 -0.04 1.10 -22.82
CA TRP A 41 0.62 2.00 -21.87
C TRP A 41 -0.32 3.12 -21.39
N ILE A 42 -1.10 3.71 -22.30
CA ILE A 42 -2.14 4.71 -21.97
C ILE A 42 -3.20 4.12 -21.04
N ASN A 43 -3.61 2.87 -21.25
CA ASN A 43 -4.58 2.21 -20.36
C ASN A 43 -3.98 1.93 -18.97
N LEU A 44 -2.71 1.55 -18.90
CA LEU A 44 -2.00 1.33 -17.64
C LEU A 44 -1.81 2.63 -16.85
N THR A 45 -1.49 3.75 -17.50
CA THR A 45 -1.29 5.03 -16.81
C THR A 45 -2.59 5.61 -16.25
N LYS A 46 -3.69 5.57 -17.01
CA LYS A 46 -5.02 5.99 -16.52
C LYS A 46 -5.44 5.22 -15.26
N THR A 47 -5.18 3.92 -15.24
CA THR A 47 -5.48 3.06 -14.09
C THR A 47 -4.67 3.48 -12.84
N LYS A 48 -3.40 3.84 -13.01
CA LYS A 48 -2.55 4.33 -11.91
C LYS A 48 -3.05 5.67 -11.34
N ASP A 49 -3.53 6.57 -12.18
CA ASP A 49 -4.05 7.87 -11.73
C ASP A 49 -5.34 7.73 -10.92
N LEU A 50 -6.24 6.84 -11.33
CA LEU A 50 -7.44 6.52 -10.58
C LEU A 50 -7.12 5.95 -9.19
N LEU A 51 -6.15 5.02 -9.12
CA LEU A 51 -5.67 4.47 -7.85
C LEU A 51 -5.06 5.55 -6.95
N LYS A 52 -4.29 6.49 -7.51
CA LYS A 52 -3.72 7.60 -6.76
C LYS A 52 -4.81 8.50 -6.18
N LYS A 53 -5.83 8.82 -6.97
CA LYS A 53 -6.97 9.62 -6.52
C LYS A 53 -7.75 8.91 -5.41
N GLN A 54 -8.02 7.62 -5.55
CA GLN A 54 -8.67 6.81 -4.52
C GLN A 54 -7.86 6.80 -3.22
N LYS A 55 -6.54 6.56 -3.29
CA LYS A 55 -5.65 6.59 -2.11
C LYS A 55 -5.68 7.94 -1.39
N HIS A 56 -5.68 9.05 -2.14
CA HIS A 56 -5.79 10.38 -1.53
C HIS A 56 -7.14 10.62 -0.86
N LEU A 57 -8.24 10.12 -1.42
CA LEU A 57 -9.57 10.22 -0.82
C LEU A 57 -9.64 9.40 0.48
N LEU A 58 -9.20 8.14 0.45
CA LEU A 58 -9.13 7.28 1.63
C LEU A 58 -8.29 7.92 2.75
N LYS A 59 -7.12 8.47 2.40
CA LYS A 59 -6.27 9.21 3.36
C LYS A 59 -7.03 10.38 4.02
N ARG A 60 -7.75 11.16 3.22
CA ARG A 60 -8.56 12.28 3.72
C ARG A 60 -9.69 11.80 4.63
N ASP A 61 -10.32 10.68 4.29
CA ASP A 61 -11.41 10.14 5.09
C ASP A 61 -10.91 9.61 6.43
N VAL A 62 -9.75 8.94 6.47
CA VAL A 62 -9.11 8.55 7.73
C VAL A 62 -8.72 9.77 8.57
N GLN A 63 -8.19 10.82 7.95
CA GLN A 63 -7.88 12.05 8.67
C GLN A 63 -9.13 12.68 9.29
N LYS A 64 -10.26 12.71 8.57
CA LYS A 64 -11.54 13.18 9.13
C LYS A 64 -12.02 12.32 10.29
N LEU A 65 -11.84 10.99 10.23
CA LEU A 65 -12.20 10.11 11.36
C LEU A 65 -11.41 10.48 12.61
N ILE A 66 -10.12 10.77 12.46
CA ILE A 66 -9.26 11.24 13.55
C ILE A 66 -9.75 12.60 14.08
N GLU A 67 -10.07 13.54 13.19
CA GLU A 67 -10.60 14.87 13.55
C GLU A 67 -11.96 14.80 14.28
N LEU A 68 -12.79 13.81 13.96
CA LEU A 68 -14.09 13.58 14.63
C LEU A 68 -13.95 12.95 16.01
N GLY A 69 -12.80 12.36 16.33
CA GLY A 69 -12.54 11.71 17.62
C GLY A 69 -13.14 10.31 17.75
N GLU A 70 -12.84 9.69 18.90
CA GLU A 70 -13.39 8.39 19.28
C GLU A 70 -14.90 8.44 19.49
N HIS A 71 -15.58 7.37 19.09
CA HIS A 71 -17.02 7.19 19.25
C HIS A 71 -17.38 5.70 19.08
N ASP A 72 -18.65 5.33 19.22
CA ASP A 72 -19.12 3.94 19.22
C ASP A 72 -18.63 3.04 18.06
N TRP A 73 -18.20 3.64 16.95
CA TRP A 73 -17.76 2.96 15.74
C TRP A 73 -16.28 3.19 15.41
N VAL A 74 -15.56 4.01 16.18
CA VAL A 74 -14.16 4.37 15.95
C VAL A 74 -13.41 4.42 17.28
N GLU A 75 -12.38 3.60 17.40
CA GLU A 75 -11.50 3.54 18.58
C GLU A 75 -10.06 3.87 18.16
N PHE A 76 -9.36 4.68 18.96
CA PHE A 76 -7.95 4.97 18.79
C PHE A 76 -7.09 4.16 19.76
N LYS A 77 -5.93 3.73 19.29
CA LYS A 77 -4.91 3.12 20.13
C LYS A 77 -3.55 3.68 19.74
N SER A 78 -2.81 4.15 20.75
CA SER A 78 -1.49 4.74 20.55
C SER A 78 -0.49 3.78 19.90
N SER A 79 -0.60 2.49 20.22
CA SER A 79 0.25 1.43 19.69
C SER A 79 -0.47 0.08 19.75
N MET A 80 0.08 -0.91 19.05
CA MET A 80 -0.38 -2.30 19.14
C MET A 80 0.24 -3.02 20.35
N ARG A 81 1.54 -2.77 20.60
CA ARG A 81 2.30 -3.50 21.62
C ARG A 81 3.43 -2.69 22.27
N TYR A 82 3.55 -1.40 21.98
CA TYR A 82 4.61 -0.56 22.54
C TYR A 82 4.07 0.32 23.68
N ASP A 83 4.54 0.08 24.91
CA ASP A 83 4.16 0.87 26.06
C ASP A 83 4.98 2.18 26.09
N TYR A 84 4.34 3.32 25.87
CA TYR A 84 5.00 4.63 25.85
C TYR A 84 5.50 5.09 27.23
N PHE A 85 4.92 4.57 28.32
CA PHE A 85 5.35 4.90 29.69
C PHE A 85 6.55 4.05 30.10
N LYS A 86 6.46 2.73 29.90
CA LYS A 86 7.53 1.77 30.25
C LYS A 86 8.66 1.75 29.22
N LYS A 87 8.41 2.28 28.01
CA LYS A 87 9.32 2.28 26.84
C LYS A 87 9.75 0.87 26.41
N THR A 88 8.88 -0.11 26.60
CA THR A 88 9.15 -1.53 26.32
C THR A 88 7.96 -2.19 25.63
N PRO A 89 8.17 -3.33 24.93
CA PRO A 89 7.06 -4.11 24.42
C PRO A 89 6.18 -4.63 25.57
N ASN A 90 4.87 -4.46 25.46
CA ASN A 90 3.89 -4.91 26.44
C ASN A 90 2.82 -5.78 25.74
N ARG A 91 2.76 -7.06 26.11
CA ARG A 91 1.76 -8.02 25.57
C ARG A 91 0.34 -7.74 26.04
N GLU A 92 0.16 -7.03 27.14
CA GLU A 92 -1.18 -6.65 27.61
C GLU A 92 -1.87 -5.70 26.63
N LEU A 93 -1.11 -4.86 25.92
CA LEU A 93 -1.64 -4.00 24.87
C LEU A 93 -2.19 -4.81 23.69
N GLU A 94 -1.56 -5.95 23.36
CA GLU A 94 -2.09 -6.86 22.33
C GLU A 94 -3.48 -7.41 22.71
N VAL A 95 -3.70 -7.67 24.00
CA VAL A 95 -5.00 -8.11 24.52
C VAL A 95 -6.04 -6.99 24.42
N VAL A 96 -5.65 -5.73 24.64
CA VAL A 96 -6.52 -4.57 24.45
C VAL A 96 -6.95 -4.46 22.99
N ILE A 97 -6.01 -4.59 22.04
CA ILE A 97 -6.31 -4.61 20.59
C ILE A 97 -7.32 -5.72 20.27
N ALA A 98 -7.07 -6.94 20.73
CA ALA A 98 -7.99 -8.06 20.50
C ALA A 98 -9.39 -7.79 21.07
N LYS A 99 -9.50 -7.26 22.29
CA LYS A 99 -10.78 -6.91 22.91
C LYS A 99 -11.55 -5.85 22.12
N THR A 100 -10.86 -4.84 21.61
CA THR A 100 -11.48 -3.81 20.77
C THR A 100 -12.04 -4.43 19.48
N ILE A 101 -11.26 -5.29 18.81
CA ILE A 101 -11.73 -5.99 17.59
C ILE A 101 -12.96 -6.85 17.90
N VAL A 102 -12.93 -7.64 18.97
CA VAL A 102 -14.09 -8.43 19.43
C VAL A 102 -15.29 -7.54 19.73
N GLY A 103 -15.07 -6.38 20.36
CA GLY A 103 -16.11 -5.39 20.62
C GLY A 103 -16.81 -4.95 19.34
N PHE A 104 -16.05 -4.62 18.30
CA PHE A 104 -16.60 -4.25 16.99
C PHE A 104 -17.26 -5.41 16.25
N MET A 105 -16.71 -6.61 16.34
CA MET A 105 -17.32 -7.82 15.77
C MET A 105 -18.67 -8.16 16.40
N ASN A 106 -18.80 -7.95 17.73
CA ASN A 106 -20.04 -8.15 18.45
C ASN A 106 -21.04 -7.00 18.25
N ALA A 107 -20.54 -5.81 17.90
CA ALA A 107 -21.34 -4.70 17.42
C ALA A 107 -21.68 -4.86 15.93
N LYS A 108 -22.16 -3.80 15.27
CA LYS A 108 -22.41 -3.81 13.81
C LYS A 108 -21.14 -3.40 13.03
N GLY A 109 -19.97 -3.84 13.49
CA GLY A 109 -18.65 -3.43 12.98
C GLY A 109 -18.09 -2.19 13.68
N GLY A 110 -16.96 -1.70 13.16
CA GLY A 110 -16.27 -0.51 13.66
C GLY A 110 -14.89 -0.36 13.04
N LYS A 111 -14.14 0.65 13.48
CA LYS A 111 -12.82 1.01 12.97
C LYS A 111 -11.86 1.20 14.11
N LEU A 112 -10.81 0.40 14.14
CA LEU A 112 -9.70 0.58 15.08
C LEU A 112 -8.55 1.27 14.36
N ILE A 113 -8.17 2.47 14.83
CA ILE A 113 -7.03 3.22 14.32
C ILE A 113 -5.86 3.09 15.30
N VAL A 114 -4.75 2.52 14.85
CA VAL A 114 -3.53 2.31 15.64
C VAL A 114 -2.44 3.27 15.20
N GLY A 115 -1.72 3.85 16.16
CA GLY A 115 -0.71 4.88 15.94
C GLY A 115 -1.23 6.30 16.19
N VAL A 116 -2.36 6.44 16.90
CA VAL A 116 -3.02 7.70 17.25
C VAL A 116 -3.36 7.64 18.74
N ASP A 117 -3.11 8.71 19.48
CA ASP A 117 -3.52 8.77 20.89
C ASP A 117 -4.99 9.19 21.07
N ASP A 118 -5.45 9.15 22.32
CA ASP A 118 -6.84 9.43 22.68
C ASP A 118 -7.24 10.90 22.38
N GLU A 119 -6.27 11.79 22.17
CA GLU A 119 -6.47 13.20 21.78
C GLU A 119 -6.46 13.38 20.25
N GLY A 120 -6.32 12.29 19.47
CA GLY A 120 -6.26 12.33 18.01
C GLY A 120 -4.89 12.71 17.45
N LYS A 121 -3.84 12.79 18.28
CA LYS A 121 -2.49 13.12 17.81
C LYS A 121 -1.83 11.90 17.19
N ILE A 122 -1.28 12.11 16.00
CA ILE A 122 -0.59 11.06 15.24
C ILE A 122 0.77 10.76 15.89
N LEU A 123 0.88 9.56 16.47
CA LEU A 123 2.10 9.05 17.08
C LEU A 123 2.96 8.26 16.09
N GLY A 124 2.30 7.48 15.22
CA GLY A 124 2.95 6.59 14.26
C GLY A 124 3.25 5.19 14.81
N LEU A 125 3.56 4.25 13.91
CA LEU A 125 3.83 2.84 14.22
C LEU A 125 5.32 2.50 14.34
N GLU A 126 6.22 3.48 14.25
CA GLU A 126 7.66 3.25 14.20
C GLU A 126 8.19 2.52 15.44
N ASN A 127 7.59 2.78 16.60
CA ASN A 127 7.96 2.09 17.84
C ASN A 127 7.46 0.64 17.84
N ASP A 128 6.24 0.38 17.35
CA ASP A 128 5.73 -0.99 17.18
C ASP A 128 6.62 -1.76 16.21
N PHE A 129 6.93 -1.20 15.03
CA PHE A 129 7.78 -1.85 14.03
C PHE A 129 9.12 -2.31 14.60
N LYS A 130 9.75 -1.50 15.47
CA LYS A 130 11.04 -1.86 16.10
C LYS A 130 10.96 -3.10 16.99
N THR A 131 9.78 -3.42 17.53
CA THR A 131 9.55 -4.60 18.39
C THR A 131 9.39 -5.90 17.59
N LEU A 132 9.17 -5.81 16.28
CA LEU A 132 8.84 -6.94 15.43
C LEU A 132 10.07 -7.57 14.77
N LYS A 133 9.94 -8.85 14.39
CA LYS A 133 10.97 -9.57 13.63
C LYS A 133 11.23 -8.91 12.27
N HIS A 134 10.17 -8.50 11.57
CA HIS A 134 10.28 -7.64 10.38
C HIS A 134 9.76 -6.26 10.76
N LYS A 135 10.64 -5.27 10.65
CA LYS A 135 10.41 -3.91 11.14
C LYS A 135 9.74 -3.06 10.05
N ASN A 136 8.61 -3.53 9.53
CA ASN A 136 7.88 -2.92 8.42
C ASN A 136 6.37 -3.22 8.52
N LYS A 137 5.59 -2.65 7.59
CA LYS A 137 4.14 -2.81 7.48
C LYS A 137 3.71 -4.28 7.42
N ASP A 138 4.34 -5.07 6.56
CA ASP A 138 4.05 -6.51 6.42
C ASP A 138 4.26 -7.28 7.73
N GLY A 139 5.33 -6.94 8.47
CA GLY A 139 5.61 -7.51 9.78
C GLY A 139 4.53 -7.17 10.81
N PHE A 140 4.03 -5.94 10.77
CA PHE A 140 2.96 -5.46 11.63
C PHE A 140 1.62 -6.11 11.31
N GLU A 141 1.24 -6.15 10.03
CA GLU A 141 0.02 -6.81 9.55
C GLU A 141 -0.03 -8.28 9.99
N ARG A 142 1.08 -9.00 9.81
CA ARG A 142 1.18 -10.39 10.26
C ARG A 142 1.02 -10.52 11.77
N GLU A 143 1.53 -9.56 12.54
CA GLU A 143 1.38 -9.56 13.99
C GLU A 143 -0.07 -9.26 14.41
N VAL A 144 -0.77 -8.35 13.72
CA VAL A 144 -2.21 -8.11 13.90
C VAL A 144 -3.00 -9.40 13.66
N PHE A 145 -2.77 -10.08 12.53
CA PHE A 145 -3.45 -11.35 12.27
C PHE A 145 -3.08 -12.44 13.27
N ARG A 146 -1.83 -12.46 13.77
CA ARG A 146 -1.44 -13.36 14.87
C ARG A 146 -2.25 -13.07 16.13
N ILE A 147 -2.42 -11.79 16.50
CA ILE A 147 -3.22 -11.37 17.67
C ILE A 147 -4.66 -11.83 17.50
N ILE A 148 -5.29 -11.54 16.35
CA ILE A 148 -6.66 -11.96 16.03
C ILE A 148 -6.79 -13.49 16.16
N SER A 149 -5.91 -14.24 15.49
CA SER A 149 -5.92 -15.71 15.53
C SER A 149 -5.65 -16.30 16.92
N THR A 150 -4.92 -15.59 17.78
CA THR A 150 -4.55 -16.08 19.12
C THR A 150 -5.64 -15.82 20.15
N TYR A 151 -6.27 -14.64 20.11
CA TYR A 151 -7.20 -14.18 21.15
C TYR A 151 -8.68 -14.27 20.76
N ILE A 152 -8.99 -14.40 19.48
CA ILE A 152 -10.36 -14.47 18.96
C ILE A 152 -10.57 -15.88 18.40
N ASP A 153 -10.35 -16.06 17.11
CA ASP A 153 -10.27 -17.34 16.41
C ASP A 153 -9.67 -17.12 15.01
N ARG A 154 -9.44 -18.21 14.28
CA ARG A 154 -8.91 -18.13 12.91
C ARG A 154 -9.95 -17.61 11.91
N GLU A 155 -11.24 -17.79 12.20
CA GLU A 155 -12.34 -17.42 11.29
C GLU A 155 -12.53 -15.89 11.23
N ALA A 156 -12.37 -15.21 12.36
CA ALA A 156 -12.35 -13.75 12.50
C ALA A 156 -11.27 -13.07 11.64
N SER A 157 -10.16 -13.78 11.39
CA SER A 157 -9.06 -13.26 10.58
C SER A 157 -9.47 -13.03 9.11
N PHE A 158 -10.48 -13.74 8.60
CA PHE A 158 -10.97 -13.55 7.22
C PHE A 158 -11.93 -12.37 7.07
N GLY A 159 -12.57 -11.95 8.16
CA GLY A 159 -13.49 -10.81 8.18
C GLY A 159 -12.82 -9.47 8.47
N SER A 160 -11.59 -9.49 9.00
CA SER A 160 -10.84 -8.28 9.36
C SER A 160 -9.96 -7.81 8.21
N HIS A 161 -10.03 -6.54 7.88
CA HIS A 161 -9.21 -5.91 6.87
C HIS A 161 -8.22 -4.93 7.52
N VAL A 162 -6.95 -5.01 7.13
CA VAL A 162 -5.86 -4.20 7.68
C VAL A 162 -5.32 -3.29 6.59
N SER A 163 -5.34 -1.98 6.84
CA SER A 163 -4.88 -0.95 5.91
C SER A 163 -3.89 -0.01 6.54
N PHE A 164 -2.92 0.46 5.77
CA PHE A 164 -1.92 1.42 6.23
C PHE A 164 -2.07 2.77 5.52
N TYR A 165 -1.98 3.84 6.30
CA TYR A 165 -2.01 5.21 5.80
C TYR A 165 -0.83 5.99 6.35
N GLU A 166 -0.25 6.85 5.51
CA GLU A 166 0.81 7.77 5.95
C GLU A 166 0.19 9.14 6.20
N LEU A 167 0.17 9.59 7.46
CA LEU A 167 -0.29 10.91 7.90
C LEU A 167 0.87 11.63 8.59
N ASP A 168 1.11 12.90 8.24
CA ASP A 168 2.23 13.70 8.80
C ASP A 168 3.61 13.00 8.76
N GLY A 169 3.85 12.22 7.70
CA GLY A 169 5.09 11.46 7.52
C GLY A 169 5.24 10.24 8.44
N LYS A 170 4.18 9.86 9.14
CA LYS A 170 4.12 8.70 10.04
C LYS A 170 3.12 7.69 9.53
N ASP A 171 3.44 6.41 9.70
CA ASP A 171 2.54 5.33 9.35
C ASP A 171 1.52 5.10 10.47
N ILE A 172 0.24 4.98 10.10
CA ILE A 172 -0.85 4.53 10.97
C ILE A 172 -1.52 3.30 10.35
N CYS A 173 -2.18 2.50 11.19
CA CYS A 173 -2.91 1.31 10.79
C CYS A 173 -4.40 1.52 11.05
N LEU A 174 -5.24 1.13 10.10
CA LEU A 174 -6.69 1.03 10.23
C LEU A 174 -7.08 -0.45 10.14
N ILE A 175 -7.85 -0.92 11.10
CA ILE A 175 -8.44 -2.27 11.11
C ILE A 175 -9.97 -2.11 11.06
N ASP A 176 -10.63 -2.73 10.08
CA ASP A 176 -12.08 -2.69 9.87
C ASP A 176 -12.71 -4.01 9.44
#